data_AF-A0A401GIB8-F1
#
_entry.id   AF-A0A401GIB8-F1
#
_cell.length_a   1.000
_cell.length_b   1.000
_cell.length_c   1.000
_cell.angle_alpha   90.00
_cell.angle_beta   90.00
_cell.angle_gamma   90.00
#
_symmetry.space_group_name_H-M   'P 1'
#
loop_
_entity.id
_entity.type
_entity.pdbx_description
1 polymer ?
#
loop_
_entity_poly.entity_id
_entity_poly.type
_entity_poly.pdbx_seq_one_letter_code
_entity_poly.pdbx_strand_id
1 'polypeptide(L)'
;MQTDHAALFSSRIVYDGRANLFVAKDIPSADYPVHMGLNPSRGHFIVRLQKSAVINPRDIENLTRPGGSTPHTSSMAINLLQLIVRQDANLRHGFPPEGRSFFLSKSAIPLPGGLQAWRGYFQSVQPVVNRLLINVDTSTAAMYSSGPLLDLAMGQL
;
A
#
# COMPACT_ATOMS: atom_id res chain seq x y z
N MET A 1 10.37 14.01 -5.08
CA MET A 1 9.26 14.75 -4.43
C MET A 1 9.69 15.33 -3.08
N GLN A 2 9.87 14.52 -2.03
CA GLN A 2 10.30 15.04 -0.71
C GLN A 2 11.73 15.56 -0.69
N THR A 3 12.60 15.00 -1.54
CA THR A 3 13.96 15.49 -1.80
C THR A 3 13.95 16.78 -2.60
N ASP A 4 13.32 16.77 -3.77
CA ASP A 4 13.40 17.88 -4.75
C ASP A 4 12.49 19.08 -4.41
N HIS A 5 11.41 18.85 -3.65
CA HIS A 5 10.36 19.83 -3.33
C HIS A 5 10.00 19.81 -1.83
N ALA A 6 11.00 19.66 -0.96
CA ALA A 6 10.83 19.42 0.49
C ALA A 6 9.89 20.39 1.21
N ALA A 7 9.90 21.67 0.85
CA ALA A 7 9.05 22.70 1.46
C ALA A 7 7.54 22.45 1.23
N LEU A 8 7.20 21.84 0.09
CA LEU A 8 5.83 21.51 -0.27
C LEU A 8 5.41 20.13 0.25
N PHE A 9 6.33 19.15 0.20
CA PHE A 9 6.07 17.75 0.58
C PHE A 9 6.57 17.38 1.98
N SER A 10 6.39 18.27 2.95
CA SER A 10 6.79 18.04 4.35
C SER A 10 5.77 17.21 5.16
N SER A 11 4.53 17.14 4.69
CA SER A 11 3.45 16.39 5.35
C SER A 11 3.52 14.89 5.04
N ARG A 12 3.04 14.07 5.98
CA ARG A 12 2.86 12.63 5.72
C ARG A 12 1.79 12.46 4.64
N ILE A 13 2.13 11.68 3.62
CA ILE A 13 1.24 11.33 2.52
C ILE A 13 0.95 9.83 2.57
N VAL A 14 -0.18 9.45 2.00
CA VAL A 14 -0.54 8.05 1.74
C VAL A 14 -0.67 7.90 0.23
N TYR A 15 0.04 6.92 -0.34
CA TYR A 15 0.07 6.69 -1.78
C TYR A 15 -0.32 5.24 -2.06
N ASP A 16 -1.15 5.02 -3.07
CA ASP A 16 -1.69 3.71 -3.42
C ASP A 16 -0.76 2.86 -4.30
N GLY A 17 0.42 3.37 -4.65
CA GLY A 17 1.37 2.70 -5.56
C GLY A 17 1.09 2.97 -7.03
N ARG A 18 -0.01 3.66 -7.37
CA ARG A 18 -0.46 3.85 -8.76
C ARG A 18 -0.68 5.32 -9.11
N ALA A 19 -1.81 5.89 -8.69
CA ALA A 19 -2.26 7.21 -9.17
C ALA A 19 -3.00 8.02 -8.10
N ASN A 20 -3.32 7.42 -6.95
CA ASN A 20 -4.02 8.12 -5.88
C ASN A 20 -3.05 8.44 -4.74
N LEU A 21 -2.97 9.73 -4.43
CA LEU A 21 -2.21 10.27 -3.32
C LEU A 21 -3.16 11.04 -2.41
N PHE A 22 -3.09 10.74 -1.11
CA PHE A 22 -3.88 11.37 -0.07
C PHE A 22 -2.96 12.16 0.85
N VAL A 23 -3.35 13.40 1.15
CA VAL A 23 -2.59 14.31 2.00
C VAL A 23 -3.55 15.22 2.76
N ALA A 24 -3.22 15.52 4.01
CA ALA A 24 -4.05 16.39 4.86
C ALA A 24 -3.89 17.88 4.53
N LYS A 25 -2.72 18.28 4.03
CA LYS A 25 -2.41 19.65 3.62
C LYS A 25 -2.56 19.77 2.10
N ASP A 26 -3.21 20.83 1.64
CA ASP A 26 -3.33 21.10 0.21
C ASP A 26 -1.95 21.29 -0.44
N ILE A 27 -1.77 20.62 -1.59
CA ILE A 27 -0.61 20.74 -2.46
C ILE A 27 -1.10 21.34 -3.78
N PRO A 28 -0.43 22.37 -4.34
CA PRO A 28 -0.81 22.95 -5.61
C PRO A 28 -0.92 21.90 -6.73
N SER A 29 -1.89 22.05 -7.62
CA SER A 29 -1.95 21.21 -8.82
C SER A 29 -0.94 21.74 -9.83
N ALA A 30 0.08 20.93 -10.13
CA ALA A 30 1.19 21.31 -10.99
C ALA A 30 1.96 20.08 -11.46
N ASP A 31 2.89 20.31 -12.39
CA ASP A 31 3.91 19.35 -12.79
C ASP A 31 5.13 19.53 -11.88
N TYR A 32 5.56 18.43 -11.26
CA TYR A 32 6.70 18.39 -10.35
C TYR A 32 7.82 17.54 -10.97
N PRO A 33 8.86 18.16 -11.53
CA PRO A 33 10.06 17.46 -11.95
C PRO A 33 10.74 16.83 -10.74
N VAL A 34 11.09 15.55 -10.83
CA VAL A 34 11.72 14.79 -9.75
C VAL A 34 12.82 13.90 -10.29
N HIS A 35 13.86 13.70 -9.49
CA HIS A 35 14.94 12.80 -9.81
C HIS A 35 14.83 11.55 -8.92
N MET A 36 14.59 10.40 -9.54
CA MET A 36 14.43 9.11 -8.84
C MET A 36 15.56 8.10 -9.16
N GLY A 37 16.60 8.54 -9.88
CA GLY A 37 17.72 7.69 -10.25
C GLY A 37 18.93 7.87 -9.32
N LEU A 38 19.73 6.82 -9.16
CA LEU A 38 21.08 6.96 -8.56
C LEU A 38 22.06 7.65 -9.52
N ASN A 39 21.78 7.62 -10.83
CA ASN A 39 22.59 8.24 -11.87
C ASN A 39 22.05 9.65 -12.17
N PRO A 40 22.86 10.73 -12.08
CA PRO A 40 22.43 12.10 -12.38
C PRO A 40 21.89 12.31 -13.81
N SER A 41 22.34 11.49 -14.76
CA SER A 41 21.98 11.60 -16.19
C SER A 41 20.71 10.82 -16.58
N ARG A 42 20.14 10.04 -15.66
CA ARG A 42 18.94 9.21 -15.89
C ARG A 42 17.96 9.36 -14.73
N GLY A 43 16.71 8.95 -14.93
CA GLY A 43 15.73 8.95 -13.85
C GLY A 43 15.13 10.33 -13.53
N HIS A 44 15.10 11.23 -14.51
CA HIS A 44 14.29 12.44 -14.46
C HIS A 44 12.86 12.10 -14.87
N PHE A 45 11.91 12.35 -13.97
CA PHE A 45 10.49 12.12 -14.20
C PHE A 45 9.71 13.40 -13.93
N ILE A 46 8.56 13.55 -14.58
CA ILE A 46 7.60 14.61 -14.26
C ILE A 46 6.42 13.95 -13.57
N VAL A 47 6.18 14.32 -12.32
CA VAL A 47 5.01 13.87 -11.57
C VAL A 47 3.95 14.97 -11.63
N ARG A 48 2.87 14.70 -12.34
CA ARG A 48 1.71 15.60 -12.41
C ARG A 48 0.78 15.32 -11.23
N LEU A 49 0.51 16.35 -10.42
CA LEU A 49 -0.51 16.30 -9.38
C LEU A 49 -1.72 17.14 -9.79
N GLN A 50 -2.89 16.56 -9.64
CA GLN A 50 -4.17 17.24 -9.83
C GLN A 50 -5.09 16.91 -8.65
N LYS A 51 -5.60 17.94 -7.97
CA LYS A 51 -6.57 17.75 -6.89
C LYS A 51 -7.86 17.19 -7.47
N SER A 52 -8.17 15.95 -7.12
CA SER A 52 -9.35 15.23 -7.62
C SER A 52 -10.58 15.44 -6.74
N ALA A 53 -10.42 15.33 -5.41
CA ALA A 53 -11.52 15.47 -4.45
C ALA A 53 -11.01 15.86 -3.05
N VAL A 54 -11.96 16.16 -2.16
CA VAL A 54 -11.73 16.35 -0.72
C VAL A 54 -12.54 15.31 0.04
N ILE A 55 -11.90 14.60 0.97
CA ILE A 55 -12.57 13.68 1.89
C ILE A 55 -12.75 14.38 3.23
N ASN A 56 -13.99 14.52 3.67
CA ASN A 56 -14.34 15.08 4.96
C ASN A 56 -14.48 13.96 6.00
N PRO A 57 -14.25 14.23 7.30
CA PRO A 57 -14.53 13.25 8.35
C PRO A 57 -15.97 12.71 8.33
N ARG A 58 -16.93 13.55 7.94
CA ARG A 58 -18.33 13.14 7.74
C ARG A 58 -18.51 12.07 6.67
N ASP A 59 -17.64 12.01 5.68
CA ASP A 59 -17.68 10.97 4.64
C ASP A 59 -17.36 9.59 5.23
N ILE A 60 -16.48 9.54 6.23
CA ILE A 60 -16.16 8.32 6.98
C ILE A 60 -17.32 7.94 7.90
N GLU A 61 -17.93 8.90 8.59
CA GLU A 61 -19.12 8.65 9.43
C GLU A 61 -20.27 8.08 8.60
N ASN A 62 -20.48 8.65 7.41
CA ASN A 62 -21.51 8.21 6.47
C ASN A 62 -21.35 6.72 6.12
N LEU A 63 -20.12 6.20 5.98
CA LEU A 63 -19.86 4.78 5.65
C LEU A 63 -20.53 3.81 6.63
N THR A 64 -20.76 4.25 7.86
CA THR A 64 -21.32 3.43 8.94
C THR A 64 -22.80 3.70 9.21
N ARG A 65 -23.42 4.64 8.49
CA ARG A 65 -24.83 5.01 8.74
C ARG A 65 -25.80 3.91 8.28
N PRO A 66 -26.89 3.68 9.03
CA PRO A 66 -28.01 2.89 8.55
C PRO A 66 -28.55 3.48 7.24
N GLY A 67 -28.72 2.66 6.20
CA GLY A 67 -29.17 3.12 4.87
C GLY A 67 -28.05 3.36 3.85
N GLY A 68 -26.78 3.22 4.24
CA GLY A 68 -25.63 3.31 3.34
C GLY A 68 -25.21 4.73 2.99
N SER A 69 -24.27 4.86 2.06
CA SER A 69 -23.67 6.14 1.62
C SER A 69 -23.70 6.28 0.10
N THR A 70 -23.52 7.51 -0.40
CA THR A 70 -23.42 7.76 -1.84
C THR A 70 -22.23 7.00 -2.46
N PRO A 71 -22.36 6.38 -3.65
CA PRO A 71 -21.36 5.41 -4.13
C PRO A 71 -19.93 5.96 -4.31
N HIS A 72 -19.81 7.20 -4.79
CA HIS A 72 -18.51 7.76 -5.19
C HIS A 72 -17.65 8.19 -4.00
N THR A 73 -18.20 9.01 -3.11
CA THR A 73 -17.50 9.50 -1.91
C THR A 73 -17.16 8.34 -0.94
N SER A 74 -18.02 7.32 -0.89
CA SER A 74 -17.80 6.13 -0.07
C SER A 74 -16.56 5.35 -0.49
N SER A 75 -16.38 5.18 -1.81
CA SER A 75 -15.29 4.36 -2.34
C SER A 75 -13.92 4.98 -2.05
N MET A 76 -13.80 6.30 -2.17
CA MET A 76 -12.56 7.01 -1.90
C MET A 76 -12.22 7.01 -0.41
N ALA A 77 -13.22 7.22 0.45
CA ALA A 77 -13.08 7.17 1.90
C ALA A 77 -12.65 5.77 2.39
N ILE A 78 -13.29 4.71 1.88
CA ILE A 78 -12.89 3.32 2.17
C ILE A 78 -11.47 3.06 1.67
N ASN A 79 -11.13 3.48 0.45
CA ASN A 79 -9.78 3.27 -0.09
C ASN A 79 -8.71 3.96 0.77
N LEU A 80 -8.95 5.19 1.23
CA LEU A 80 -8.06 5.88 2.16
C LEU A 80 -7.84 5.06 3.44
N LEU A 81 -8.91 4.59 4.08
CA LEU A 81 -8.81 3.78 5.29
C LEU A 81 -8.03 2.48 5.05
N GLN A 82 -8.28 1.82 3.92
CA GLN A 82 -7.56 0.60 3.51
C GLN A 82 -6.05 0.85 3.38
N LEU A 83 -5.66 1.99 2.82
CA LEU A 83 -4.25 2.37 2.65
C LEU A 83 -3.60 2.76 3.98
N ILE A 84 -4.32 3.47 4.86
CA ILE A 84 -3.80 3.84 6.19
C ILE A 84 -3.46 2.59 7.01
N VAL A 85 -4.37 1.62 7.06
CA VAL A 85 -4.19 0.40 7.88
C VAL A 85 -2.99 -0.44 7.41
N ARG A 86 -2.67 -0.41 6.12
CA ARG A 86 -1.50 -1.14 5.57
C ARG A 86 -0.18 -0.38 5.56
N GLN A 87 -0.21 0.94 5.79
CA GLN A 87 0.96 1.78 5.65
C GLN A 87 2.12 1.31 6.55
N ASP A 88 1.80 0.87 7.76
CA ASP A 88 2.80 0.39 8.71
C ASP A 88 3.54 -0.86 8.21
N ALA A 89 2.80 -1.87 7.74
CA ALA A 89 3.37 -3.10 7.18
C ALA A 89 4.21 -2.80 5.93
N ASN A 90 3.70 -1.94 5.03
CA ASN A 90 4.39 -1.52 3.81
C ASN A 90 5.75 -0.87 4.13
N LEU A 91 5.77 0.09 5.06
CA LEU A 91 7.00 0.82 5.41
C LEU A 91 8.00 -0.04 6.20
N ARG A 92 7.52 -0.91 7.09
CA ARG A 92 8.40 -1.75 7.94
C ARG A 92 9.06 -2.89 7.16
N HIS A 93 8.37 -3.44 6.17
CA HIS A 93 8.78 -4.67 5.50
C HIS A 93 9.00 -4.50 3.99
N GLY A 94 8.83 -3.29 3.47
CA GLY A 94 9.03 -3.00 2.04
C GLY A 94 7.99 -3.64 1.13
N PHE A 95 6.77 -3.89 1.63
CA PHE A 95 5.69 -4.44 0.81
C PHE A 95 5.15 -3.38 -0.17
N PRO A 96 4.65 -3.83 -1.34
CA PRO A 96 4.08 -2.92 -2.33
C PRO A 96 2.86 -2.17 -1.73
N PRO A 97 2.67 -0.88 -2.06
CA PRO A 97 1.58 -0.07 -1.51
C PRO A 97 0.17 -0.68 -1.67
N GLU A 98 -0.07 -1.37 -2.78
CA GLU A 98 -1.32 -2.03 -3.13
C GLU A 98 -1.54 -3.38 -2.40
N GLY A 99 -0.51 -3.90 -1.73
CA GLY A 99 -0.52 -5.18 -1.03
C GLY A 99 -1.62 -5.24 0.03
N ARG A 100 -2.40 -6.33 0.01
CA ARG A 100 -3.43 -6.63 1.03
C ARG A 100 -3.07 -7.83 1.91
N SER A 101 -2.09 -8.61 1.45
CA SER A 101 -1.56 -9.77 2.14
C SER A 101 -0.07 -9.60 2.33
N PHE A 102 0.42 -9.94 3.52
CA PHE A 102 1.77 -9.67 3.97
C PHE A 102 2.39 -10.98 4.44
N PHE A 103 3.46 -11.42 3.78
CA PHE A 103 4.12 -12.71 4.02
C PHE A 103 5.58 -12.49 4.38
N LEU A 104 6.04 -13.12 5.47
CA LEU A 104 7.39 -12.93 5.99
C LEU A 104 8.18 -14.25 5.97
N SER A 105 9.46 -14.16 5.61
CA SER A 105 10.37 -15.31 5.54
C SER A 105 10.88 -15.79 6.90
N LYS A 106 10.75 -14.99 7.97
CA LYS A 106 11.35 -15.24 9.29
C LYS A 106 10.99 -16.59 9.90
N SER A 107 9.85 -17.17 9.51
CA SER A 107 9.40 -18.48 9.97
C SER A 107 8.95 -19.34 8.79
N ALA A 108 9.72 -19.28 7.69
CA ALA A 108 9.50 -20.09 6.52
C ALA A 108 9.67 -21.59 6.86
N ILE A 109 8.72 -22.40 6.40
CA ILE A 109 8.75 -23.86 6.57
C ILE A 109 9.16 -24.48 5.23
N PRO A 110 10.24 -25.27 5.15
CA PRO A 110 10.64 -25.94 3.91
C PRO A 110 9.52 -26.82 3.35
N LEU A 111 9.35 -26.77 2.02
CA LEU A 111 8.46 -27.64 1.27
C LEU A 111 9.26 -28.38 0.18
N PRO A 112 8.79 -29.54 -0.31
CA PRO A 112 9.42 -30.22 -1.43
C PRO A 112 9.47 -29.35 -2.70
N GLY A 113 10.45 -29.62 -3.57
CA GLY A 113 10.55 -28.98 -4.89
C GLY A 113 11.10 -27.55 -4.87
N GLY A 114 11.96 -27.22 -3.91
CA GLY A 114 12.58 -25.89 -3.83
C GLY A 114 11.61 -24.79 -3.39
N LEU A 115 10.54 -25.16 -2.68
CA LEU A 115 9.53 -24.24 -2.14
C LEU A 115 9.68 -24.09 -0.63
N GLN A 116 9.07 -23.03 -0.11
CA GLN A 116 8.96 -22.75 1.31
C GLN A 116 7.60 -22.09 1.59
N ALA A 117 6.94 -22.50 2.66
CA ALA A 117 5.70 -21.90 3.13
C ALA A 117 6.01 -20.67 4.00
N TRP A 118 5.61 -19.50 3.54
CA TRP A 118 5.69 -18.26 4.30
C TRP A 118 4.36 -17.97 4.98
N ARG A 119 4.40 -17.78 6.30
CA ARG A 119 3.25 -17.34 7.06
C ARG A 119 3.05 -15.85 6.89
N GLY A 120 1.79 -15.45 6.90
CA GLY A 120 1.38 -14.08 6.69
C GLY A 120 -0.02 -13.82 7.16
N TYR A 121 -0.53 -12.66 6.79
CA TYR A 121 -1.91 -12.29 7.04
C TYR A 121 -2.46 -11.43 5.90
N PHE A 122 -3.76 -11.55 5.67
CA PHE A 122 -4.54 -10.62 4.89
C PHE A 122 -5.19 -9.61 5.83
N GLN A 123 -5.30 -8.36 5.41
CA GLN A 123 -6.08 -7.36 6.15
C GLN A 123 -6.97 -6.52 5.25
N SER A 124 -8.10 -6.09 5.79
CA SER A 124 -8.99 -5.15 5.11
C SER A 124 -9.84 -4.34 6.08
N VAL A 125 -10.24 -3.14 5.67
CA VAL A 125 -11.23 -2.32 6.37
C VAL A 125 -12.63 -2.56 5.81
N GLN A 126 -13.59 -2.88 6.68
CA GLN A 126 -14.98 -3.12 6.32
C GLN A 126 -15.89 -2.19 7.12
N PRO A 127 -16.57 -1.24 6.47
CA PRO A 127 -17.64 -0.50 7.11
C PRO A 127 -18.84 -1.41 7.35
N VAL A 128 -19.38 -1.37 8.56
CA VAL A 128 -20.66 -1.97 8.90
C VAL A 128 -21.52 -0.94 9.62
N VAL A 129 -22.80 -1.25 9.85
CA VAL A 129 -23.69 -0.34 10.56
C VAL A 129 -23.10 0.00 11.94
N ASN A 130 -22.95 1.30 12.20
CA ASN A 130 -22.45 1.95 13.41
C ASN A 130 -20.98 1.69 13.77
N ARG A 131 -20.17 0.99 12.96
CA ARG A 131 -18.75 0.77 13.25
C ARG A 131 -17.92 0.47 12.00
N LEU A 132 -16.61 0.73 12.09
CA LEU A 132 -15.62 0.25 11.13
C LEU A 132 -14.95 -0.99 11.71
N LEU A 133 -14.78 -2.02 10.90
CA LEU A 133 -14.06 -3.24 11.27
C LEU A 133 -12.74 -3.31 10.51
N ILE A 134 -11.70 -3.79 11.17
CA ILE A 134 -10.48 -4.23 10.51
C ILE A 134 -10.51 -5.76 10.55
N ASN A 135 -10.69 -6.38 9.41
CA ASN A 135 -10.60 -7.82 9.26
C ASN A 135 -9.12 -8.21 9.10
N VAL A 136 -8.67 -9.21 9.86
CA VAL A 136 -7.30 -9.74 9.82
C VAL A 136 -7.37 -11.27 9.80
N ASP A 137 -6.98 -11.85 8.67
CA ASP A 137 -7.02 -13.29 8.45
C ASP A 137 -5.60 -13.84 8.30
N THR A 138 -5.27 -14.90 9.04
CA THR A 138 -3.97 -15.57 8.87
C THR A 138 -3.97 -16.33 7.55
N SER A 139 -2.89 -16.22 6.78
CA SER A 139 -2.73 -16.95 5.51
C SER A 139 -1.31 -17.48 5.38
N THR A 140 -1.13 -18.47 4.51
CA THR A 140 0.18 -19.03 4.18
C THR A 140 0.31 -19.07 2.66
N ALA A 141 1.46 -18.64 2.15
CA ALA A 141 1.77 -18.67 0.73
C ALA A 141 3.00 -19.55 0.47
N ALA A 142 2.98 -20.34 -0.59
CA ALA A 142 4.16 -21.01 -1.09
C ALA A 142 5.03 -20.01 -1.86
N MET A 143 6.30 -19.92 -1.49
CA MET A 143 7.30 -19.07 -2.12
C MET A 143 8.45 -19.96 -2.60
N TYR A 144 9.18 -19.55 -3.63
CA TYR A 144 10.44 -20.21 -3.97
C TYR A 144 11.46 -20.01 -2.84
N SER A 145 12.21 -21.07 -2.55
CA SER A 145 13.37 -20.99 -1.67
C SER A 145 14.46 -20.15 -2.32
N SER A 146 15.19 -19.38 -1.51
CA SER A 146 16.34 -18.62 -2.00
C SER A 146 17.52 -19.56 -2.21
N GLY A 147 18.23 -19.43 -3.33
CA GLY A 147 19.43 -20.22 -3.60
C GLY A 147 19.79 -20.20 -5.08
N PRO A 148 20.90 -20.85 -5.47
CA PRO A 148 21.24 -21.05 -6.86
C PRO A 148 20.12 -21.78 -7.61
N LEU A 149 19.75 -21.26 -8.78
CA LEU A 149 18.66 -21.81 -9.59
C LEU A 149 18.84 -23.31 -9.88
N LEU A 150 20.09 -23.73 -10.14
CA LEU A 150 20.39 -25.12 -10.45
C LEU A 150 20.14 -26.04 -9.25
N ASP A 151 20.53 -25.62 -8.05
CA ASP A 151 20.34 -26.41 -6.82
C ASP A 151 18.85 -26.57 -6.49
N LEU A 152 18.06 -25.49 -6.69
CA LEU A 152 16.60 -25.51 -6.58
C LEU A 152 15.96 -26.46 -7.60
N ALA A 153 16.40 -26.41 -8.86
CA ALA A 153 15.86 -27.22 -9.95
C ALA A 153 16.21 -28.71 -9.79
N MET A 154 17.37 -29.02 -9.22
CA MET A 154 17.83 -30.40 -9.00
C MET A 154 17.42 -30.96 -7.62
N GLY A 155 16.77 -30.16 -6.77
CA GLY A 155 16.32 -30.58 -5.44
C GLY A 155 17.46 -30.86 -4.46
N GLN A 156 18.57 -30.13 -4.56
CA GLN A 156 19.81 -30.37 -3.81
C GLN A 156 20.02 -29.41 -2.62
N LEU A 157 18.93 -28.82 -2.09
CA LEU A 157 18.95 -27.93 -0.92
C LEU A 157 18.60 -28.64 0.38
#